data_AF-A0A358KJS6-F1
#
_entry.id   AF-A0A358KJS6-F1
#
_cell.length_a   1.000
_cell.length_b   1.000
_cell.length_c   1.000
_cell.angle_alpha   90.00
_cell.angle_beta   90.00
_cell.angle_gamma   90.00
#
_symmetry.space_group_name_H-M   'P 1'
#
loop_
_entity.id
_entity.type
_entity.pdbx_description
1 polymer ?
#
loop_
_entity_poly.entity_id
_entity_poly.type
_entity_poly.pdbx_seq_one_letter_code
_entity_poly.pdbx_strand_id
1 'polypeptide(L)'
;MNWELTGDILLATVPLLVIFPSMFALTTWVERKALARIQNRIGPNKVGVPLTPYGGKLSLFGLGQPAADGIKMLFKENIVPTGADRLFHLLAPILSLIPAMLVLCFLPLEFPWLNGEQNSVKAFMLDGAVIFFFAITGLNTLAVFMAGWASRNKYSLLGGMRAIAQMVSYEIPLVLSAVVVVMIVGSLNAAEIAEAQAGWNWYVFQPWGLAAFVIFFIAALAETNRSPFDLPEAESEIIAGYFTEYSGFKFA
;
A
#
# COMPACT_ATOMS: atom_id res chain seq x y z
N MET A 1 25.43 14.84 -16.63
CA MET A 1 24.14 14.72 -15.94
C MET A 1 23.80 16.10 -15.42
N ASN A 2 22.76 16.75 -15.96
CA ASN A 2 22.45 18.16 -15.66
C ASN A 2 22.11 18.32 -14.17
N TRP A 3 22.63 19.36 -13.53
CA TRP A 3 22.42 19.63 -12.10
C TRP A 3 20.93 19.82 -11.78
N GLU A 4 20.17 20.42 -12.72
CA GLU A 4 18.71 20.56 -12.65
C GLU A 4 18.00 19.20 -12.64
N LEU A 5 18.36 18.31 -13.56
CA LEU A 5 17.78 16.96 -13.63
C LEU A 5 18.10 16.11 -12.39
N THR A 6 19.26 16.35 -11.77
CA THR A 6 19.62 15.72 -10.49
C THR A 6 18.82 16.31 -9.31
N GLY A 7 18.56 17.62 -9.34
CA GLY A 7 17.69 18.31 -8.40
C GLY A 7 16.25 17.82 -8.46
N ASP A 8 15.69 17.69 -9.67
CA ASP A 8 14.33 17.20 -9.89
C ASP A 8 14.16 15.75 -9.43
N ILE A 9 15.15 14.88 -9.71
CA ILE A 9 15.15 13.49 -9.25
C ILE A 9 15.19 13.44 -7.72
N LEU A 10 16.04 14.23 -7.07
CA LEU A 10 16.10 14.26 -5.60
C LEU A 10 14.82 14.80 -4.98
N LEU A 11 14.23 15.84 -5.58
CA LEU A 11 13.01 16.47 -5.10
C LEU A 11 11.78 15.55 -5.26
N ALA A 12 11.76 14.66 -6.25
CA ALA A 12 10.74 13.62 -6.38
C ALA A 12 11.00 12.40 -5.47
N THR A 13 12.26 11.98 -5.33
CA THR A 13 12.62 10.72 -4.66
C THR A 13 12.63 10.85 -3.13
N VAL A 14 13.10 11.97 -2.59
CA VAL A 14 13.22 12.18 -1.14
C VAL A 14 11.85 12.19 -0.44
N PRO A 15 10.84 12.92 -0.94
CA PRO A 15 9.49 12.83 -0.38
C PRO A 15 8.92 11.41 -0.45
N LEU A 16 9.15 10.68 -1.56
CA LEU A 16 8.67 9.30 -1.67
C LEU A 16 9.28 8.39 -0.58
N LEU A 17 10.60 8.47 -0.38
CA LEU A 17 11.31 7.64 0.60
C LEU A 17 11.08 8.06 2.06
N VAL A 18 10.67 9.29 2.34
CA VAL A 18 10.45 9.79 3.70
C VAL A 18 8.97 9.79 4.06
N ILE A 19 8.11 10.31 3.19
CA ILE A 19 6.66 10.43 3.43
C ILE A 19 6.02 9.05 3.43
N PHE A 20 6.37 8.16 2.51
CA PHE A 20 5.69 6.86 2.45
C PHE A 20 5.93 6.00 3.70
N PRO A 21 7.18 5.75 4.14
CA PRO A 21 7.41 4.93 5.33
C PRO A 21 6.90 5.62 6.61
N SER A 22 6.92 6.96 6.67
CA SER A 22 6.38 7.69 7.82
C SER A 22 4.86 7.64 7.86
N MET A 23 4.17 7.77 6.73
CA MET A 23 2.71 7.61 6.65
C MET A 23 2.31 6.18 7.02
N PHE A 24 3.01 5.17 6.51
CA PHE A 24 2.80 3.77 6.90
C PHE A 24 3.02 3.54 8.42
N ALA A 25 4.08 4.11 8.99
CA ALA A 25 4.34 4.06 10.42
C ALA A 25 3.21 4.73 11.24
N LEU A 26 2.67 5.85 10.76
CA LEU A 26 1.58 6.55 11.43
C LEU A 26 0.26 5.76 11.33
N THR A 27 -0.09 5.24 10.15
CA THR A 27 -1.34 4.50 9.95
C THR A 27 -1.36 3.21 10.79
N THR A 28 -0.26 2.47 10.88
CA THR A 28 -0.16 1.29 11.75
C THR A 28 -0.33 1.62 13.24
N TRP A 29 0.20 2.76 13.70
CA TRP A 29 -0.03 3.24 15.08
C TRP A 29 -1.49 3.66 15.31
N VAL A 30 -2.08 4.41 14.37
CA VAL A 30 -3.49 4.83 14.43
C VAL A 30 -4.39 3.60 14.48
N GLU A 31 -4.14 2.61 13.62
CA GLU A 31 -4.91 1.37 13.55
C GLU A 31 -4.87 0.61 14.88
N ARG A 32 -3.68 0.39 15.46
CA ARG A 32 -3.54 -0.27 16.77
C ARG A 32 -4.33 0.45 17.87
N LYS A 33 -4.36 1.78 17.84
CA LYS A 33 -5.15 2.56 18.80
C LYS A 33 -6.64 2.49 18.52
N ALA A 34 -7.07 2.60 17.27
CA ALA A 34 -8.47 2.54 16.88
C ALA A 34 -9.07 1.17 17.29
N LEU A 35 -8.40 0.07 16.93
CA LEU A 35 -8.81 -1.28 17.30
C LEU A 35 -8.86 -1.48 18.82
N ALA A 36 -7.87 -0.94 19.54
CA ALA A 36 -7.88 -0.99 21.00
C ALA A 36 -9.11 -0.27 21.58
N ARG A 37 -9.44 0.93 21.08
CA ARG A 37 -10.63 1.69 21.53
C ARG A 37 -11.94 0.97 21.23
N ILE A 38 -12.08 0.37 20.05
CA ILE A 38 -13.25 -0.44 19.67
C ILE A 38 -13.42 -1.61 20.65
N GLN A 39 -12.32 -2.24 21.05
CA GLN A 39 -12.28 -3.36 22.00
C GLN A 39 -12.31 -2.91 23.48
N ASN A 40 -12.56 -1.64 23.75
CA ASN A 40 -12.53 -1.04 25.09
C ASN A 40 -11.24 -1.34 25.89
N ARG A 41 -10.10 -1.39 25.19
CA ARG A 41 -8.76 -1.51 25.79
C ARG A 41 -7.89 -0.33 25.39
N ILE A 42 -6.80 -0.13 26.11
CA ILE A 42 -5.86 0.95 25.87
C ILE A 42 -4.81 0.48 24.85
N GLY A 43 -4.63 1.24 23.76
CA GLY A 43 -3.61 0.97 22.75
C GLY A 43 -2.18 1.25 23.23
N PRO A 44 -1.17 1.18 22.34
CA PRO A 44 0.23 1.40 22.69
C PRO A 44 0.43 2.75 23.40
N ASN A 45 0.90 2.72 24.65
CA ASN A 45 1.00 3.91 25.53
C ASN A 45 2.36 4.02 26.25
N LYS A 46 3.33 3.15 25.94
CA LYS A 46 4.59 3.06 26.70
C LYS A 46 5.81 3.56 25.95
N VAL A 47 5.90 3.35 24.64
CA VAL A 47 7.10 3.69 23.86
C VAL A 47 7.08 5.18 23.48
N GLY A 48 7.91 5.98 24.16
CA GLY A 48 8.22 7.36 23.78
C GLY A 48 9.30 7.44 22.68
N VAL A 49 9.56 8.64 22.16
CA VAL A 49 10.58 8.85 21.12
C VAL A 49 11.99 8.62 21.70
N PRO A 50 12.86 7.83 21.04
CA PRO A 50 14.20 7.48 21.53
C PRO A 50 15.20 8.65 21.65
N LEU A 51 14.80 9.88 21.28
CA LEU A 51 15.67 11.07 21.29
C LEU A 51 15.77 11.80 22.64
N THR A 52 15.24 11.24 23.74
CA THR A 52 15.47 11.80 25.09
C THR A 52 16.54 10.98 25.83
N PRO A 53 17.76 11.53 26.06
CA PRO A 53 18.90 10.78 26.62
C PRO A 53 18.72 10.32 28.07
N TYR A 54 17.70 10.81 28.78
CA TYR A 54 17.45 10.51 30.18
C TYR A 54 15.98 10.13 30.40
N GLY A 55 15.64 8.86 30.17
CA GLY A 55 14.46 8.20 30.75
C GLY A 55 13.19 9.05 30.86
N GLY A 56 12.86 9.82 29.82
CA GLY A 56 11.88 10.89 29.92
C GLY A 56 10.48 10.31 29.99
N LYS A 57 9.77 10.60 31.09
CA LYS A 57 8.33 10.35 31.32
C LYS A 57 7.38 10.98 30.28
N LEU A 58 7.88 11.45 29.14
CA LEU A 58 7.08 11.94 28.03
C LEU A 58 6.71 10.76 27.12
N SER A 59 5.82 9.89 27.61
CA SER A 59 5.18 8.91 26.75
C SER A 59 4.28 9.66 25.78
N LEU A 60 4.79 9.94 24.58
CA LEU A 60 4.07 10.48 23.43
C LEU A 60 3.07 9.44 22.88
N PHE A 61 2.20 8.95 23.75
CA PHE A 61 1.16 7.95 23.49
C PHE A 61 1.59 6.79 22.58
N GLY A 62 2.80 6.27 22.74
CA GLY A 62 3.29 5.14 21.94
C GLY A 62 3.76 5.45 20.52
N LEU A 63 3.94 6.72 20.12
CA LEU A 63 4.37 7.11 18.77
C LEU A 63 5.75 6.55 18.37
N GLY A 64 6.59 6.16 19.34
CA GLY A 64 7.88 5.50 19.05
C GLY A 64 7.75 4.02 18.67
N GLN A 65 6.56 3.41 18.76
CA GLN A 65 6.36 1.98 18.53
C GLN A 65 6.69 1.54 17.08
N PRO A 66 6.23 2.23 16.01
CA PRO A 66 6.55 1.83 14.65
C PRO A 66 8.06 1.86 14.36
N ALA A 67 8.78 2.83 14.94
CA ALA A 67 10.23 2.91 14.81
C ALA A 67 10.93 1.73 15.51
N ALA A 68 10.47 1.34 16.70
CA ALA A 68 10.98 0.17 17.41
C ALA A 68 10.70 -1.14 16.65
N ASP A 69 9.51 -1.27 16.07
CA ASP A 69 9.15 -2.43 15.26
C ASP A 69 10.02 -2.50 13.98
N GLY A 70 10.26 -1.38 13.30
CA GLY A 70 11.15 -1.31 12.14
C GLY A 70 12.60 -1.68 12.47
N ILE A 71 13.16 -1.11 13.54
CA ILE A 71 14.52 -1.47 14.03
C ILE A 71 14.57 -2.97 14.35
N LYS A 72 13.58 -3.50 15.07
CA LYS A 72 13.51 -4.93 15.38
C LYS A 72 13.53 -5.78 14.11
N MET A 73 12.75 -5.44 13.09
CA MET A 73 12.68 -6.25 11.87
C MET A 73 13.96 -6.19 11.04
N LEU A 74 14.69 -5.07 11.07
CA LEU A 74 16.02 -4.93 10.44
C LEU A 74 17.08 -5.82 11.09
N PHE A 75 17.08 -5.93 12.42
CA PHE A 75 18.05 -6.75 13.17
C PHE A 75 17.60 -8.21 13.34
N LYS A 76 16.34 -8.53 13.04
CA LYS A 76 15.82 -9.88 13.17
C LYS A 76 16.43 -10.76 12.07
N GLU A 77 16.79 -11.98 12.47
CA GLU A 77 17.40 -12.96 11.60
C GLU A 77 16.56 -13.21 10.34
N ASN A 78 17.23 -13.17 9.20
CA ASN A 78 16.64 -13.46 7.91
C ASN A 78 16.91 -14.94 7.56
N ILE A 79 15.88 -15.76 7.76
CA ILE A 79 15.90 -17.19 7.47
C ILE A 79 15.33 -17.42 6.07
N VAL A 80 16.00 -18.26 5.29
CA VAL A 80 15.48 -18.82 4.03
C VAL A 80 15.45 -20.34 4.19
N PRO A 81 14.28 -20.99 4.03
CA PRO A 81 14.20 -22.44 4.13
C PRO A 81 15.13 -23.13 3.12
N THR A 82 15.74 -24.26 3.50
CA THR A 82 16.66 -25.00 2.63
C THR A 82 15.98 -25.56 1.38
N GLY A 83 14.68 -25.86 1.48
CA GLY A 83 13.87 -26.31 0.35
C GLY A 83 13.44 -25.19 -0.58
N ALA A 84 13.37 -23.94 -0.12
CA ALA A 84 12.80 -22.82 -0.86
C ALA A 84 13.69 -22.38 -2.05
N ASP A 85 13.05 -21.85 -3.10
CA ASP A 85 13.77 -21.22 -4.20
C ASP A 85 14.29 -19.84 -3.76
N ARG A 86 15.61 -19.71 -3.63
CA ARG A 86 16.26 -18.50 -3.09
C ARG A 86 15.99 -17.26 -3.94
N LEU A 87 15.88 -17.40 -5.26
CA LEU A 87 15.69 -16.27 -6.16
C LEU A 87 14.28 -15.71 -6.01
N PHE A 88 13.27 -16.56 -6.16
CA PHE A 88 11.88 -16.15 -6.06
C PHE A 88 11.47 -15.75 -4.62
N HIS A 89 12.07 -16.38 -3.61
CA HIS A 89 11.85 -15.99 -2.20
C HIS A 89 12.44 -14.61 -1.87
N LEU A 90 13.45 -14.15 -2.61
CA LEU A 90 13.97 -12.78 -2.46
C LEU A 90 13.20 -11.78 -3.33
N LEU A 91 12.83 -12.17 -4.54
CA LEU A 91 12.14 -11.30 -5.48
C LEU A 91 10.70 -11.01 -5.10
N ALA A 92 9.99 -11.93 -4.45
CA ALA A 92 8.58 -11.75 -4.13
C ALA A 92 8.29 -10.50 -3.25
N PRO A 93 8.99 -10.27 -2.12
CA PRO A 93 8.82 -9.04 -1.34
C PRO A 93 9.19 -7.78 -2.11
N ILE A 94 10.25 -7.84 -2.95
CA ILE A 94 10.68 -6.71 -3.78
C ILE A 94 9.60 -6.36 -4.80
N LEU A 95 9.01 -7.37 -5.44
CA LEU A 95 7.95 -7.19 -6.43
C LEU A 95 6.66 -6.66 -5.81
N SER A 96 6.36 -6.98 -4.56
CA SER A 96 5.20 -6.40 -3.84
C SER A 96 5.42 -4.92 -3.47
N LEU A 97 6.66 -4.53 -3.18
CA LEU A 97 7.00 -3.15 -2.81
C LEU A 97 6.99 -2.18 -4.00
N ILE A 98 7.34 -2.65 -5.21
CA ILE A 98 7.39 -1.81 -6.42
C ILE A 98 6.04 -1.14 -6.71
N PRO A 99 4.90 -1.86 -6.76
CA PRO A 99 3.59 -1.25 -6.95
C PRO A 99 3.24 -0.19 -5.91
N ALA A 100 3.51 -0.46 -4.64
CA ALA A 100 3.22 0.46 -3.55
C ALA A 100 3.98 1.79 -3.69
N MET A 101 5.22 1.74 -4.18
CA MET A 101 6.02 2.94 -4.44
C MET A 101 5.55 3.69 -5.69
N LEU A 102 5.26 2.96 -6.78
CA LEU A 102 4.95 3.59 -8.07
C LEU A 102 3.58 4.24 -8.10
N VAL A 103 2.58 3.71 -7.39
CA VAL A 103 1.21 4.27 -7.38
C VAL A 103 1.16 5.75 -7.00
N LEU A 104 2.02 6.18 -6.08
CA LEU A 104 2.09 7.58 -5.63
C LEU A 104 2.56 8.56 -6.71
N CYS A 105 3.33 8.09 -7.70
CA CYS A 105 3.77 8.91 -8.82
C CYS A 105 2.61 9.37 -9.72
N PHE A 106 1.45 8.71 -9.63
CA PHE A 106 0.27 8.98 -10.48
C PHE A 106 -0.79 9.83 -9.81
N LEU A 107 -0.69 10.03 -8.49
CA LEU A 107 -1.66 10.85 -7.78
C LEU A 107 -1.40 12.33 -8.10
N PRO A 108 -2.38 13.09 -8.63
CA PRO A 108 -2.22 14.52 -8.88
C PRO A 108 -2.20 15.26 -7.53
N LEU A 109 -1.04 15.29 -6.88
CA LEU A 109 -0.83 16.00 -5.62
C LEU A 109 -0.38 17.43 -5.94
N GLU A 110 -1.31 18.36 -5.75
CA GLU A 110 -0.98 19.78 -5.71
C GLU A 110 -0.48 20.10 -4.30
N PHE A 111 0.76 20.56 -4.18
CA PHE A 111 1.34 20.99 -2.91
C PHE A 111 1.17 22.52 -2.79
N PRO A 112 0.26 23.02 -1.94
CA PRO A 112 -0.05 24.46 -1.87
C PRO A 112 1.11 25.32 -1.36
N TRP A 113 2.14 24.70 -0.76
CA TRP A 113 3.29 25.40 -0.21
C TRP A 113 4.39 25.68 -1.24
N LEU A 114 4.35 25.02 -2.42
CA LEU A 114 5.11 25.43 -3.58
C LEU A 114 4.34 26.57 -4.28
N ASN A 115 4.45 27.77 -3.71
CA ASN A 115 3.98 29.01 -4.33
C ASN A 115 4.81 29.30 -5.59
N GLY A 116 4.45 28.66 -6.70
CA GLY A 116 4.97 28.94 -8.03
C GLY A 116 4.02 28.33 -9.06
N GLU A 117 3.58 29.13 -10.03
CA GLU A 117 2.74 28.73 -11.17
C GLU A 117 3.35 27.63 -12.07
N GLN A 118 4.47 27.04 -11.69
CA GLN A 118 5.14 25.98 -12.42
C GLN A 118 5.41 24.82 -11.47
N ASN A 119 4.82 23.67 -11.81
CA ASN A 119 5.05 22.35 -11.26
C ASN A 119 4.16 22.01 -10.06
N SER A 120 2.87 21.74 -10.34
CA SER A 120 2.23 20.60 -9.69
C SER A 120 3.22 19.43 -9.81
N VAL A 121 3.60 18.81 -8.69
CA VAL A 121 4.55 17.69 -8.69
C VAL A 121 3.79 16.47 -9.23
N LYS A 122 3.51 16.50 -10.53
CA LYS A 122 3.04 15.37 -11.32
C LYS A 122 4.30 14.67 -11.78
N ALA A 123 4.75 13.64 -11.05
CA ALA A 123 5.99 12.94 -11.37
C ALA A 123 5.98 12.41 -12.82
N PHE A 124 4.80 12.00 -13.33
CA PHE A 124 4.57 11.74 -14.74
C PHE A 124 3.14 12.12 -15.16
N MET A 125 3.00 13.07 -16.08
CA MET A 125 1.74 13.22 -16.83
C MET A 125 1.69 12.10 -17.88
N LEU A 126 1.06 10.98 -17.52
CA LEU A 126 0.75 9.92 -18.46
C LEU A 126 -0.68 10.09 -18.94
N ASP A 127 -0.86 10.23 -20.26
CA ASP A 127 -2.17 10.22 -20.91
C ASP A 127 -2.98 8.94 -20.58
N GLY A 128 -2.29 7.87 -20.17
CA GLY A 128 -2.86 6.60 -19.73
C GLY A 128 -2.75 6.32 -18.22
N ALA A 129 -2.73 7.35 -17.35
CA ALA A 129 -2.51 7.18 -15.91
C ALA A 129 -3.42 6.14 -15.25
N VAL A 130 -4.72 6.13 -15.58
CA VAL A 130 -5.69 5.17 -15.02
C VAL A 130 -5.37 3.72 -15.43
N ILE A 131 -5.02 3.49 -16.69
CA ILE A 131 -4.65 2.14 -17.18
C ILE A 131 -3.35 1.69 -16.52
N PHE A 132 -2.39 2.58 -16.42
CA PHE A 132 -1.10 2.29 -15.82
C PHE A 132 -1.21 1.96 -14.33
N PHE A 133 -2.09 2.66 -13.60
CA PHE A 133 -2.42 2.34 -12.21
C PHE A 133 -2.88 0.88 -12.08
N PHE A 134 -3.86 0.46 -12.87
CA PHE A 134 -4.36 -0.93 -12.84
C PHE A 134 -3.31 -1.97 -13.27
N ALA A 135 -2.48 -1.63 -14.26
CA ALA A 135 -1.41 -2.52 -14.71
C ALA A 135 -0.36 -2.76 -13.62
N ILE A 136 -0.04 -1.73 -12.83
CA ILE A 136 0.88 -1.86 -11.70
C ILE A 136 0.25 -2.64 -10.55
N THR A 137 -1.01 -2.36 -10.19
CA THR A 137 -1.65 -3.06 -9.07
C THR A 137 -1.74 -4.56 -9.32
N GLY A 138 -1.96 -4.98 -10.57
CA GLY A 138 -1.94 -6.39 -10.96
C GLY A 138 -0.61 -7.11 -10.70
N LEU A 139 0.52 -6.40 -10.64
CA LEU A 139 1.82 -7.00 -10.27
C LEU A 139 1.85 -7.54 -8.83
N ASN A 140 1.00 -7.00 -7.93
CA ASN A 140 0.93 -7.48 -6.56
C ASN A 140 0.43 -8.94 -6.49
N THR A 141 -0.51 -9.32 -7.36
CA THR A 141 -1.01 -10.70 -7.44
C THR A 141 0.11 -11.69 -7.81
N LEU A 142 1.01 -11.28 -8.72
CA LEU A 142 2.19 -12.06 -9.10
C LEU A 142 3.19 -12.17 -7.95
N ALA A 143 3.38 -11.11 -7.17
CA ALA A 143 4.25 -11.14 -6.00
C ALA A 143 3.76 -12.16 -4.96
N VAL A 144 2.45 -12.20 -4.69
CA VAL A 144 1.83 -13.16 -3.76
C VAL A 144 1.97 -14.60 -4.27
N PHE A 145 1.77 -14.83 -5.57
CA PHE A 145 2.02 -16.14 -6.18
C PHE A 145 3.47 -16.59 -6.03
N MET A 146 4.39 -15.70 -6.35
CA MET A 146 5.82 -15.95 -6.24
C MET A 146 6.20 -16.28 -4.78
N ALA A 147 5.62 -15.58 -3.80
CA ALA A 147 5.85 -15.85 -2.39
C ALA A 147 5.36 -17.23 -1.95
N GLY A 148 4.13 -17.62 -2.33
CA GLY A 148 3.57 -18.92 -1.99
C GLY A 148 4.29 -20.09 -2.69
N TRP A 149 4.67 -19.91 -3.95
CA TRP A 149 5.39 -20.94 -4.72
C TRP A 149 6.84 -21.11 -4.25
N ALA A 150 7.57 -20.01 -4.03
CA ALA A 150 8.98 -20.05 -3.65
C ALA A 150 9.21 -20.71 -2.28
N SER A 151 8.24 -20.61 -1.38
CA SER A 151 8.25 -21.17 -0.03
C SER A 151 8.33 -22.71 0.01
N ARG A 152 8.01 -23.40 -1.11
CA ARG A 152 8.05 -24.87 -1.26
C ARG A 152 7.38 -25.65 -0.12
N ASN A 153 6.33 -25.06 0.44
CA ASN A 153 5.48 -25.65 1.48
C ASN A 153 4.06 -25.77 0.94
N LYS A 154 3.46 -26.96 1.04
CA LYS A 154 2.10 -27.23 0.50
C LYS A 154 1.04 -26.34 1.14
N TYR A 155 1.17 -26.01 2.43
CA TYR A 155 0.22 -25.13 3.12
C TYR A 155 0.34 -23.68 2.65
N SER A 156 1.57 -23.18 2.53
CA SER A 156 1.85 -21.84 2.03
C SER A 156 1.38 -21.65 0.58
N LEU A 157 1.59 -22.67 -0.27
CA LEU A 157 1.10 -22.68 -1.65
C LEU A 157 -0.44 -22.67 -1.69
N LEU A 158 -1.11 -23.50 -0.88
CA LEU A 158 -2.57 -23.57 -0.88
C LEU A 158 -3.21 -22.27 -0.38
N GLY A 159 -2.62 -21.64 0.66
CA GLY A 159 -3.00 -20.31 1.12
C GLY A 159 -2.76 -19.23 0.06
N GLY A 160 -1.60 -19.25 -0.61
CA GLY A 160 -1.28 -18.35 -1.72
C GLY A 160 -2.25 -18.48 -2.90
N MET A 161 -2.60 -19.70 -3.31
CA MET A 161 -3.56 -19.95 -4.40
C MET A 161 -4.97 -19.43 -4.07
N ARG A 162 -5.39 -19.51 -2.81
CA ARG A 162 -6.67 -18.92 -2.35
C ARG A 162 -6.63 -17.40 -2.42
N ALA A 163 -5.52 -16.79 -1.99
CA ALA A 163 -5.32 -15.36 -2.05
C ALA A 163 -5.36 -14.83 -3.50
N ILE A 164 -4.68 -15.52 -4.42
CA ILE A 164 -4.68 -15.17 -5.84
C ILE A 164 -6.09 -15.28 -6.43
N ALA A 165 -6.81 -16.37 -6.15
CA ALA A 165 -8.16 -16.55 -6.63
C ALA A 165 -9.08 -15.41 -6.18
N GLN A 166 -8.92 -14.92 -4.94
CA GLN A 166 -9.64 -13.76 -4.45
C GLN A 166 -9.22 -12.48 -5.17
N MET A 167 -7.94 -12.10 -5.14
CA MET A 167 -7.46 -10.83 -5.70
C MET A 167 -7.81 -10.71 -7.19
N VAL A 168 -7.55 -11.75 -7.99
CA VAL A 168 -7.89 -11.77 -9.42
C VAL A 168 -9.40 -11.62 -9.66
N SER A 169 -10.24 -12.20 -8.79
CA SER A 169 -11.70 -12.10 -8.92
C SER A 169 -12.21 -10.69 -8.63
N TYR A 170 -11.56 -9.95 -7.73
CA TYR A 170 -11.96 -8.58 -7.37
C TYR A 170 -11.27 -7.49 -8.20
N GLU A 171 -10.17 -7.82 -8.88
CA GLU A 171 -9.50 -6.92 -9.81
C GLU A 171 -10.39 -6.55 -11.01
N ILE A 172 -11.14 -7.51 -11.56
CA ILE A 172 -12.04 -7.27 -12.70
C ILE A 172 -13.16 -6.27 -12.35
N PRO A 173 -13.96 -6.46 -11.27
CA PRO A 173 -14.92 -5.46 -10.81
C PRO A 173 -14.30 -4.09 -10.51
N LEU A 174 -13.10 -4.06 -9.94
CA LEU A 174 -12.38 -2.82 -9.64
C LEU A 174 -12.13 -2.02 -10.93
N VAL A 175 -11.58 -2.66 -11.96
CA VAL A 175 -11.34 -2.02 -13.27
C VAL A 175 -12.65 -1.57 -13.91
N LEU A 176 -13.67 -2.44 -13.95
CA LEU A 176 -14.96 -2.13 -14.58
C LEU A 176 -15.65 -0.94 -13.92
N SER A 177 -15.57 -0.82 -12.60
CA SER A 177 -16.15 0.32 -11.89
C SER A 177 -15.45 1.65 -12.21
N ALA A 178 -14.13 1.64 -12.45
CA ALA A 178 -13.39 2.84 -12.85
C ALA A 178 -13.65 3.26 -14.31
N VAL A 179 -13.89 2.29 -15.21
CA VAL A 179 -14.20 2.56 -16.62
C VAL A 179 -15.44 3.45 -16.77
N VAL A 180 -16.44 3.31 -15.90
CA VAL A 180 -17.66 4.14 -15.95
C VAL A 180 -17.33 5.63 -15.82
N VAL A 181 -16.41 5.99 -14.91
CA VAL A 181 -15.98 7.38 -14.71
C VAL A 181 -15.20 7.88 -15.92
N VAL A 182 -14.26 7.07 -16.41
CA VAL A 182 -13.45 7.39 -17.61
C VAL A 182 -14.33 7.66 -18.82
N MET A 183 -15.38 6.87 -19.04
CA MET A 183 -16.29 7.06 -20.18
C MET A 183 -17.05 8.38 -20.14
N ILE A 184 -17.31 8.92 -18.94
CA ILE A 184 -18.08 10.15 -18.76
C ILE A 184 -17.18 11.38 -18.90
N VAL A 185 -15.95 11.31 -18.37
CA VAL A 185 -14.96 12.38 -18.57
C VAL A 185 -14.43 12.39 -20.01
N GLY A 186 -14.34 11.22 -20.64
CA GLY A 186 -13.74 11.06 -21.97
C GLY A 186 -12.21 11.11 -21.97
N SER A 187 -11.59 10.97 -20.81
CA SER A 187 -10.14 11.04 -20.62
C SER A 187 -9.64 9.99 -19.63
N LEU A 188 -8.41 9.52 -19.88
CA LEU A 188 -7.67 8.58 -19.04
C LEU A 188 -6.67 9.30 -18.11
N ASN A 189 -6.58 10.62 -18.23
CA ASN A 189 -5.73 11.46 -17.40
C ASN A 189 -6.39 11.73 -16.04
N ALA A 190 -5.71 11.36 -14.95
CA ALA A 190 -6.22 11.55 -13.60
C ALA A 190 -6.44 13.02 -13.23
N ALA A 191 -5.66 13.94 -13.81
CA ALA A 191 -5.82 15.38 -13.57
C ALA A 191 -7.10 15.92 -14.20
N GLU A 192 -7.41 15.54 -15.44
CA GLU A 192 -8.64 15.95 -16.12
C GLU A 192 -9.88 15.39 -15.42
N ILE A 193 -9.80 14.17 -14.88
CA ILE A 193 -10.87 13.58 -14.06
C ILE A 193 -11.08 14.41 -12.78
N ALA A 194 -9.99 14.82 -12.11
CA ALA A 194 -10.08 15.65 -10.90
C ALA A 194 -10.65 17.05 -11.18
N GLU A 195 -10.22 17.69 -12.27
CA GLU A 195 -10.73 18.98 -12.73
C GLU A 195 -12.22 18.90 -13.10
N ALA A 196 -12.67 17.82 -13.73
CA ALA A 196 -14.08 17.60 -14.05
C ALA A 196 -14.96 17.42 -12.81
N GLN A 197 -14.38 17.05 -11.67
CA GLN A 197 -15.05 16.95 -10.37
C GLN A 197 -14.95 18.24 -9.54
N ALA A 198 -14.27 19.27 -10.03
CA ALA A 198 -14.16 20.55 -9.36
C ALA A 198 -15.53 21.24 -9.23
N GLY A 199 -15.68 22.07 -8.18
CA GLY A 199 -16.91 22.85 -8.00
C GLY A 199 -18.12 22.04 -7.52
N TRP A 200 -17.91 21.04 -6.66
CA TRP A 200 -18.96 20.22 -6.01
C TRP A 200 -19.68 19.21 -6.93
N ASN A 201 -19.21 19.01 -8.15
CA ASN A 201 -19.74 18.03 -9.09
C ASN A 201 -19.15 16.62 -8.87
N TRP A 202 -19.22 16.11 -7.64
CA TRP A 202 -18.60 14.84 -7.30
C TRP A 202 -19.39 13.67 -7.84
N TYR A 203 -18.77 12.86 -8.70
CA TYR A 203 -19.38 11.67 -9.32
C TYR A 203 -20.00 10.67 -8.34
N VAL A 204 -19.58 10.68 -7.07
CA VAL A 204 -20.13 9.80 -6.03
C VAL A 204 -21.60 10.09 -5.74
N PHE A 205 -22.10 11.31 -5.95
CA PHE A 205 -23.49 11.67 -5.65
C PHE A 205 -24.49 11.31 -6.77
N GLN A 206 -24.01 10.95 -7.95
CA GLN A 206 -24.83 10.52 -9.07
C GLN A 206 -25.21 9.05 -8.87
N PRO A 207 -26.44 8.61 -9.22
CA PRO A 207 -26.87 7.21 -9.03
C PRO A 207 -25.94 6.16 -9.64
N TRP A 208 -25.42 6.43 -10.85
CA TRP A 208 -24.48 5.54 -11.54
C TRP A 208 -23.09 5.54 -10.87
N GLY A 209 -22.64 6.70 -10.39
CA GLY A 209 -21.33 6.85 -9.77
C GLY A 209 -21.31 6.34 -8.32
N LEU A 210 -22.44 6.40 -7.62
CA LEU A 210 -22.63 5.74 -6.33
C LEU A 210 -22.55 4.22 -6.48
N ALA A 211 -23.19 3.65 -7.50
CA ALA A 211 -23.11 2.22 -7.78
C ALA A 211 -21.66 1.80 -8.11
N ALA A 212 -20.99 2.56 -8.98
CA ALA A 212 -19.58 2.34 -9.30
C ALA A 212 -18.69 2.47 -8.05
N PHE A 213 -18.93 3.47 -7.20
CA PHE A 213 -18.21 3.68 -5.95
C PHE A 213 -18.39 2.51 -4.97
N VAL A 214 -19.61 2.00 -4.78
CA VAL A 214 -19.85 0.86 -3.89
C VAL A 214 -19.11 -0.39 -4.39
N ILE A 215 -19.16 -0.66 -5.70
CA ILE A 215 -18.43 -1.80 -6.30
C ILE A 215 -16.92 -1.60 -6.14
N PHE A 216 -16.41 -0.41 -6.47
CA PHE A 216 -15.00 -0.06 -6.33
C PHE A 216 -14.54 -0.21 -4.88
N PHE A 217 -15.33 0.27 -3.91
CA PHE A 217 -15.01 0.21 -2.50
C PHE A 217 -14.95 -1.23 -1.98
N ILE A 218 -15.92 -2.07 -2.33
CA ILE A 218 -15.92 -3.49 -1.94
C ILE A 218 -14.73 -4.22 -2.57
N ALA A 219 -14.46 -3.99 -3.85
CA ALA A 219 -13.33 -4.60 -4.55
C ALA A 219 -11.98 -4.15 -3.97
N ALA A 220 -11.84 -2.86 -3.64
CA ALA A 220 -10.64 -2.32 -3.00
C ALA A 220 -10.43 -2.88 -1.59
N LEU A 221 -11.50 -3.11 -0.81
CA LEU A 221 -11.41 -3.80 0.48
C LEU A 221 -10.91 -5.24 0.32
N ALA A 222 -11.39 -5.95 -0.71
CA ALA A 222 -10.94 -7.31 -1.00
C ALA A 222 -9.48 -7.37 -1.47
N GLU A 223 -9.02 -6.39 -2.25
CA GLU A 223 -7.63 -6.30 -2.71
C GLU A 223 -6.65 -5.98 -1.57
N THR A 224 -7.09 -5.21 -0.58
CA THR A 224 -6.30 -4.88 0.62
C THR A 224 -6.32 -5.98 1.70
N ASN A 225 -6.96 -7.12 1.43
CA ASN A 225 -7.09 -8.27 2.34
C ASN A 225 -7.59 -7.90 3.75
N ARG A 226 -8.44 -6.88 3.86
CA ARG A 226 -9.01 -6.45 5.14
C ARG A 226 -10.32 -7.18 5.44
N SER A 227 -10.59 -7.41 6.72
CA SER A 227 -11.84 -8.01 7.17
C SER A 227 -13.04 -7.26 6.56
N PRO A 228 -13.98 -7.95 5.89
CA PRO A 228 -14.26 -9.39 5.94
C PRO A 228 -13.51 -10.28 4.91
N PHE A 229 -12.63 -9.72 4.09
CA PHE A 229 -11.90 -10.40 3.01
C PHE A 229 -10.45 -10.77 3.38
N ASP A 230 -10.22 -11.09 4.65
CA ASP A 230 -8.91 -11.42 5.23
C ASP A 230 -8.56 -12.91 5.16
N LEU A 231 -9.26 -13.68 4.32
CA LEU A 231 -9.03 -15.10 4.08
C LEU A 231 -7.56 -15.48 3.81
N PRO A 232 -6.73 -14.64 3.15
CA PRO A 232 -5.31 -14.91 2.94
C PRO A 232 -4.43 -14.79 4.20
N GLU A 233 -4.84 -13.95 5.15
CA GLU A 233 -4.05 -13.54 6.32
C GLU A 233 -4.60 -14.09 7.64
N ALA A 234 -5.84 -14.57 7.63
CA ALA A 234 -6.54 -15.04 8.82
C ALA A 234 -5.76 -16.20 9.50
N GLU A 235 -5.27 -15.93 10.70
CA GLU A 235 -4.55 -16.91 11.53
C GLU A 235 -5.41 -18.14 11.88
N SER A 236 -6.73 -17.99 11.87
CA SER A 236 -7.70 -19.06 12.14
C SER A 236 -7.90 -20.03 10.97
N GLU A 237 -7.41 -19.67 9.78
CA GLU A 237 -7.56 -20.43 8.54
C GLU A 237 -6.26 -21.21 8.22
N ILE A 238 -5.91 -21.34 6.94
CA ILE A 238 -4.71 -22.06 6.48
C ILE A 238 -3.47 -21.19 6.71
N ILE A 239 -2.99 -21.19 7.96
CA ILE A 239 -1.66 -20.75 8.44
C ILE A 239 -1.10 -19.58 7.62
N ALA A 240 -1.61 -18.35 7.80
CA ALA A 240 -1.06 -17.09 7.24
C ALA A 240 -0.53 -17.16 5.78
N GLY A 241 -1.10 -18.06 4.96
CA GLY A 241 -0.71 -18.40 3.59
C GLY A 241 0.78 -18.20 3.24
N TYR A 242 1.02 -17.21 2.38
CA TYR A 242 2.31 -16.92 1.76
C TYR A 242 3.29 -16.19 2.69
N PHE A 243 2.91 -15.81 3.91
CA PHE A 243 3.79 -15.16 4.90
C PHE A 243 4.61 -16.14 5.74
N THR A 244 4.18 -17.40 5.80
CA THR A 244 4.68 -18.39 6.78
C THR A 244 6.18 -18.62 6.81
N GLU A 245 6.83 -18.62 5.64
CA GLU A 245 8.26 -18.87 5.52
C GLU A 245 9.10 -17.58 5.55
N TYR A 246 8.46 -16.41 5.66
CA TYR A 246 9.14 -15.12 5.67
C TYR A 246 9.49 -14.66 7.08
N SER A 247 10.70 -14.12 7.23
CA SER A 247 11.23 -13.65 8.51
C SER A 247 12.01 -12.34 8.36
N GLY A 248 12.18 -11.67 9.50
CA GLY A 248 12.93 -10.41 9.60
C GLY A 248 12.42 -9.35 8.63
N PHE A 249 13.34 -8.77 7.87
CA PHE A 249 13.06 -7.66 6.97
C PHE A 249 12.17 -8.03 5.76
N LYS A 250 12.15 -9.29 5.31
CA LYS A 250 11.29 -9.67 4.16
C LYS A 250 9.82 -9.84 4.53
N PHE A 251 9.52 -10.02 5.82
CA PHE A 251 8.14 -10.07 6.33
C PHE A 251 7.59 -8.67 6.63
N ALA A 252 8.47 -7.74 7.01
CA ALA A 252 8.13 -6.36 7.33
C ALA A 252 7.81 -5.56 6.07
#